data_AF-H6V8K2-F1
#
_entry.id   AF-H6V8K2-F1
#
_cell.length_a   1.000
_cell.length_b   1.000
_cell.length_c   1.000
_cell.angle_alpha   90.00
_cell.angle_beta   90.00
_cell.angle_gamma   90.00
#
_symmetry.space_group_name_H-M   'P 1'
#
loop_
_entity.id
_entity.type
_entity.pdbx_description
1 polymer ?
#
loop_
_entity_poly.entity_id
_entity_poly.type
_entity_poly.pdbx_seq_one_letter_code
_entity_poly.pdbx_strand_id
1 'polypeptide(L)'
;VAGTWYSLAMAASDISLLDAQSAPLRVYVEELKPTPEGDLEILLQKWENGECAQKKIIAEKTKIPAVFKIDALNENKVLVLDTDYKKYLLFCMENSAEPEQSLACQCL
;
A
#
# COMPACT_ATOMS: atom_id res chain seq x y z
N VAL A 1 0.39 -5.67 12.72
CA VAL A 1 0.34 -4.36 12.01
C VAL A 1 -1.02 -3.66 12.17
N ALA A 2 -1.96 -4.18 12.95
CA ALA A 2 -3.27 -3.55 13.13
C ALA A 2 -3.14 -2.16 13.79
N GLY A 3 -3.91 -1.18 13.32
CA GLY A 3 -4.00 0.14 13.92
C GLY A 3 -3.88 1.28 12.92
N THR A 4 -3.84 2.51 13.45
CA THR A 4 -3.64 3.75 12.70
C THR A 4 -2.17 3.92 12.34
N TRP A 5 -1.91 4.32 11.11
CA TRP A 5 -0.58 4.54 10.55
C TRP A 5 -0.52 5.87 9.79
N TYR A 6 0.68 6.40 9.55
CA TYR A 6 0.86 7.68 8.87
C TYR A 6 2.00 7.59 7.85
N SER A 7 1.73 7.81 6.57
CA SER A 7 2.78 7.80 5.55
C SER A 7 3.82 8.91 5.78
N LEU A 8 5.05 8.51 6.12
CA LEU A 8 6.17 9.41 6.42
C LEU A 8 7.07 9.63 5.21
N ALA A 9 7.37 8.58 4.46
CA ALA A 9 8.23 8.62 3.29
C ALA A 9 7.77 7.62 2.23
N MET A 10 8.02 7.94 0.95
CA MET A 10 7.69 7.07 -0.18
C MET A 10 8.86 7.02 -1.15
N ALA A 11 9.03 5.88 -1.82
CA ALA A 11 9.98 5.69 -2.90
C ALA A 11 9.31 4.85 -3.99
N ALA A 12 9.68 5.07 -5.24
CA ALA A 12 9.19 4.26 -6.36
C ALA A 12 10.31 4.04 -7.38
N SER A 13 10.21 2.95 -8.13
CA SER A 13 11.13 2.66 -9.24
C SER A 13 10.93 3.62 -10.41
N ASP A 14 9.68 4.04 -10.64
CA ASP A 14 9.32 5.15 -11.52
C ASP A 14 8.70 6.30 -10.70
N ILE A 15 9.31 7.48 -10.79
CA ILE A 15 8.85 8.67 -10.06
C ILE A 15 7.46 9.14 -10.51
N SER A 16 7.03 8.80 -11.74
CA SER A 16 5.69 9.12 -12.27
C SER A 16 4.56 8.48 -11.45
N LEU A 17 4.87 7.45 -10.66
CA LEU A 17 3.94 6.81 -9.75
C LEU A 17 3.61 7.69 -8.53
N LEU A 18 4.43 8.70 -8.23
CA LEU A 18 4.38 9.53 -7.01
C LEU A 18 4.48 11.06 -7.24
N ASP A 19 4.99 11.53 -8.37
CA ASP A 19 5.39 12.93 -8.59
C ASP A 19 4.21 13.92 -8.51
N ALA A 20 3.10 13.59 -9.15
CA ALA A 20 1.89 14.39 -9.17
C ALA A 20 1.01 14.12 -7.95
N GLN A 21 0.18 15.08 -7.56
CA GLN A 21 -0.80 14.90 -6.49
C GLN A 21 -1.77 13.75 -6.82
N SER A 22 -2.19 13.65 -8.08
CA SER A 22 -3.07 12.60 -8.61
C SER A 22 -2.33 11.34 -9.08
N ALA A 23 -1.02 11.22 -8.81
CA ALA A 23 -0.24 10.08 -9.27
C ALA A 23 -0.83 8.74 -8.75
N PRO A 24 -0.71 7.64 -9.52
CA PRO A 24 -1.48 6.43 -9.28
C PRO A 24 -1.21 5.79 -7.91
N LEU A 25 0.03 5.82 -7.42
CA LEU A 25 0.44 5.22 -6.15
C LEU A 25 0.74 6.24 -5.05
N ARG A 26 0.48 7.53 -5.29
CA ARG A 26 0.50 8.55 -4.24
C ARG A 26 -0.75 8.44 -3.38
N VAL A 27 -0.68 7.51 -2.43
CA VAL A 27 -1.74 7.18 -1.48
C VAL A 27 -1.22 7.29 -0.05
N TYR A 28 -2.08 7.65 0.88
CA TYR A 28 -1.72 7.86 2.29
C TYR A 28 -2.49 6.87 3.14
N VAL A 29 -1.78 5.95 3.79
CA VAL A 29 -2.43 4.95 4.66
C VAL A 29 -2.97 5.64 5.91
N GLU A 30 -4.19 5.27 6.29
CA GLU A 30 -4.84 5.73 7.52
C GLU A 30 -4.90 4.62 8.57
N GLU A 31 -5.32 3.42 8.15
CA GLU A 31 -5.58 2.33 9.08
C GLU A 31 -5.38 0.97 8.42
N LEU A 32 -4.82 0.04 9.19
CA LEU A 32 -4.64 -1.36 8.82
C LEU A 32 -5.49 -2.25 9.72
N LYS A 33 -6.33 -3.09 9.12
CA LYS A 33 -7.31 -3.94 9.80
C LYS A 33 -7.19 -5.40 9.35
N PRO A 34 -6.51 -6.26 10.13
CA PRO A 34 -6.52 -7.69 9.86
C PRO A 34 -7.93 -8.26 9.97
N THR A 35 -8.30 -9.16 9.07
CA THR A 35 -9.58 -9.89 9.13
C THR A 35 -9.44 -11.20 9.93
N PRO A 36 -10.55 -11.81 10.39
CA PRO A 36 -10.53 -13.14 11.00
C PRO A 36 -9.93 -14.22 10.09
N GLU A 37 -10.10 -14.08 8.78
CA GLU A 37 -9.55 -14.97 7.76
C GLU A 37 -8.05 -14.76 7.57
N GLY A 38 -7.47 -13.67 8.09
CA GLY A 38 -6.06 -13.33 8.00
C GLY A 38 -5.71 -12.43 6.81
N ASP A 39 -6.70 -11.94 6.08
CA ASP A 39 -6.52 -10.89 5.08
C ASP A 39 -6.25 -9.54 5.77
N LEU A 40 -5.88 -8.54 4.99
CA LEU A 40 -5.60 -7.20 5.48
C LEU A 40 -6.46 -6.18 4.75
N GLU A 41 -7.38 -5.54 5.47
CA GLU A 41 -8.06 -4.34 5.01
C GLU A 41 -7.14 -3.12 5.22
N ILE A 42 -6.91 -2.38 4.14
CA ILE A 42 -6.09 -1.17 4.10
C ILE A 42 -7.02 0.00 3.79
N LEU A 43 -7.17 0.90 4.76
CA LEU A 43 -7.83 2.19 4.56
C LEU A 43 -6.78 3.23 4.22
N LEU A 44 -7.01 3.98 3.14
CA LEU A 44 -6.10 5.00 2.64
C LEU A 44 -6.84 6.18 2.02
N GLN A 45 -6.16 7.31 1.91
CA GLN A 45 -6.60 8.47 1.16
C GLN A 45 -5.87 8.54 -0.18
N LYS A 46 -6.61 8.89 -1.23
CA LYS A 46 -6.07 9.15 -2.56
C LYS A 46 -6.66 10.43 -3.11
N TRP A 47 -5.81 11.27 -3.72
CA TRP A 47 -6.31 12.43 -4.46
C TRP A 47 -6.84 12.00 -5.83
N GLU A 48 -8.13 12.21 -6.07
CA GLU A 48 -8.77 11.95 -7.35
C GLU A 48 -9.95 12.90 -7.58
N ASN A 49 -10.23 13.23 -8.84
CA ASN A 49 -11.33 14.13 -9.22
C ASN A 49 -11.35 15.49 -8.50
N GLY A 50 -10.20 15.98 -8.03
CA GLY A 50 -10.06 17.27 -7.36
C GLY A 50 -10.30 17.25 -5.84
N GLU A 51 -10.41 16.07 -5.24
CA GLU A 51 -10.59 15.91 -3.79
C GLU A 51 -9.78 14.73 -3.22
N CYS A 52 -9.63 14.67 -1.90
CA CYS A 52 -9.15 13.49 -1.21
C CYS A 52 -10.30 12.51 -1.00
N ALA A 53 -10.24 11.35 -1.65
CA ALA A 53 -11.20 10.28 -1.50
C ALA A 53 -10.61 9.14 -0.67
N GLN A 54 -11.36 8.70 0.33
CA GLN A 54 -11.02 7.51 1.11
C GLN A 54 -11.27 6.25 0.27
N LYS A 55 -10.30 5.35 0.23
CA LYS A 55 -10.43 4.03 -0.40
C LYS A 55 -10.18 2.93 0.61
N LYS A 56 -10.79 1.79 0.31
CA LYS A 56 -10.60 0.54 1.03
C LYS A 56 -10.07 -0.50 0.07
N ILE A 57 -8.91 -1.08 0.39
CA ILE A 57 -8.31 -2.19 -0.35
C ILE A 57 -8.35 -3.41 0.53
N ILE A 58 -8.80 -4.54 -0.01
CA ILE A 58 -8.68 -5.84 0.66
C ILE A 58 -7.47 -6.56 0.07
N ALA A 59 -6.48 -6.82 0.91
CA ALA A 59 -5.28 -7.56 0.56
C ALA A 59 -5.41 -9.00 1.07
N GLU A 60 -5.64 -9.92 0.14
CA GLU A 60 -5.85 -11.35 0.39
C GLU A 60 -4.55 -11.98 0.88
N LYS A 61 -4.62 -12.74 1.98
CA LYS A 61 -3.45 -13.46 2.47
C LYS A 61 -2.98 -14.48 1.43
N THR A 62 -1.68 -14.64 1.32
CA THR A 62 -1.09 -15.72 0.52
C THR A 62 -0.49 -16.80 1.41
N LYS A 63 0.04 -17.86 0.78
CA LYS A 63 0.83 -18.87 1.49
C LYS A 63 2.21 -18.36 1.89
N ILE A 64 2.67 -17.24 1.31
CA ILE A 64 3.96 -16.64 1.59
C ILE A 64 3.77 -15.61 2.71
N PRO A 65 4.48 -15.74 3.84
CA PRO A 65 4.41 -14.76 4.91
C PRO A 65 4.70 -13.35 4.41
N ALA A 66 3.99 -12.36 4.95
CA ALA A 66 4.15 -10.94 4.63
C ALA A 66 3.85 -10.54 3.17
N VAL A 67 3.37 -11.46 2.34
CA VAL A 67 2.94 -11.18 0.96
C VAL A 67 1.43 -11.34 0.86
N PHE A 68 0.78 -10.31 0.36
CA PHE A 68 -0.65 -10.26 0.13
C PHE A 68 -0.95 -10.02 -1.35
N LYS A 69 -2.06 -10.55 -1.83
CA LYS A 69 -2.56 -10.30 -3.18
C LYS A 69 -3.61 -9.19 -3.12
N ILE A 70 -3.55 -8.26 -4.07
CA ILE A 70 -4.54 -7.20 -4.24
C ILE A 70 -5.07 -7.20 -5.67
N ASP A 71 -6.15 -6.48 -5.91
CA ASP A 71 -6.63 -6.11 -7.24
C ASP A 71 -7.10 -4.65 -7.17
N ALA A 72 -6.13 -3.74 -7.04
CA ALA A 72 -6.38 -2.33 -6.79
C ALA A 72 -5.22 -1.48 -7.29
N LEU A 73 -5.52 -0.24 -7.71
CA LEU A 73 -4.53 0.74 -8.13
C LEU A 73 -3.61 0.29 -9.29
N ASN A 74 -4.06 -0.69 -10.10
CA ASN A 74 -3.25 -1.35 -11.13
C ASN A 74 -2.09 -2.22 -10.58
N GLU A 75 -2.13 -2.53 -9.29
CA GLU A 75 -1.18 -3.39 -8.59
C GLU A 75 -1.84 -4.71 -8.21
N ASN A 76 -1.03 -5.77 -8.07
CA ASN A 76 -1.53 -7.10 -7.72
C ASN A 76 -0.90 -7.70 -6.47
N LYS A 77 0.05 -7.01 -5.86
CA LYS A 77 0.82 -7.54 -4.73
C LYS A 77 1.18 -6.44 -3.75
N VAL A 78 1.07 -6.79 -2.46
CA VAL A 78 1.57 -5.99 -1.33
C VAL A 78 2.59 -6.82 -0.58
N LEU A 79 3.74 -6.23 -0.26
CA LEU A 79 4.79 -6.83 0.55
C LEU A 79 5.02 -6.00 1.81
N VAL A 80 4.95 -6.62 2.98
CA VAL A 80 5.46 -6.01 4.21
C VAL A 80 6.94 -6.36 4.33
N LEU A 81 7.81 -5.37 4.14
CA LEU A 81 9.26 -5.57 4.15
C LEU A 81 9.82 -5.62 5.56
N ASP A 82 9.40 -4.71 6.42
CA ASP A 82 9.88 -4.62 7.79
C ASP A 82 8.89 -3.87 8.70
N THR A 83 8.88 -4.18 9.98
CA THR A 83 8.06 -3.48 10.99
C THR A 83 8.49 -3.86 12.40
N ASP A 84 8.43 -2.90 13.31
CA ASP A 84 8.52 -3.15 14.76
C ASP A 84 7.13 -3.21 15.43
N TYR A 85 6.07 -3.23 14.61
CA TYR A 85 4.65 -3.30 14.97
C TYR A 85 4.10 -2.10 15.78
N LYS A 86 4.92 -1.09 16.08
CA LYS A 86 4.53 0.01 16.98
C LYS A 86 4.95 1.40 16.51
N LYS A 87 6.11 1.51 15.88
CA LYS A 87 6.72 2.78 15.48
C LYS A 87 6.83 2.92 13.98
N TYR A 88 7.07 1.81 13.26
CA TYR A 88 7.15 1.87 11.81
C TYR A 88 6.64 0.62 11.10
N LEU A 89 6.24 0.83 9.85
CA LEU A 89 5.92 -0.23 8.88
C LEU A 89 6.47 0.18 7.52
N LEU A 90 7.37 -0.64 6.96
CA LEU A 90 7.79 -0.53 5.58
C LEU A 90 7.02 -1.56 4.76
N PHE A 91 6.26 -1.08 3.77
CA PHE A 91 5.58 -1.96 2.84
C PHE A 91 5.70 -1.43 1.41
N CYS A 92 5.56 -2.33 0.43
CA CYS A 92 5.55 -1.97 -0.98
C CYS A 92 4.33 -2.54 -1.69
N MET A 93 3.92 -1.86 -2.75
CA MET A 93 2.96 -2.34 -3.74
C MET A 93 3.73 -2.55 -5.05
N GLU A 94 3.40 -3.62 -5.77
CA GLU A 94 3.92 -3.87 -7.11
C GLU A 94 2.93 -4.67 -7.96
N ASN A 95 3.13 -4.56 -9.27
CA ASN A 95 2.48 -5.37 -10.26
C ASN A 95 3.49 -6.41 -10.71
N SER A 96 3.23 -7.66 -10.34
CA SER A 96 4.12 -8.79 -10.63
C SER A 96 4.40 -9.00 -12.13
N ALA A 97 3.59 -8.43 -13.04
CA ALA A 97 3.84 -8.47 -14.48
C ALA A 97 4.96 -7.51 -14.92
N GLU A 98 5.09 -6.36 -14.24
CA GLU A 98 6.06 -5.30 -14.57
C GLU A 98 6.71 -4.71 -13.29
N PRO A 99 7.45 -5.50 -12.50
CA PRO A 99 7.93 -5.06 -11.17
C PRO A 99 8.87 -3.85 -11.24
N GLU A 100 9.75 -3.80 -12.25
CA GLU A 100 10.71 -2.69 -12.43
C GLU A 100 10.02 -1.34 -12.67
N GLN A 101 8.77 -1.33 -13.13
CA GLN A 101 8.04 -0.13 -13.50
C GLN A 101 6.88 0.19 -12.55
N SER A 102 6.56 -0.69 -11.60
CA SER A 102 5.38 -0.57 -10.73
C SER A 102 5.72 -0.54 -9.23
N LEU A 103 6.96 -0.85 -8.84
CA LEU A 103 7.32 -0.92 -7.43
C LEU A 103 7.25 0.46 -6.76
N ALA A 104 6.37 0.58 -5.77
CA ALA A 104 6.31 1.74 -4.87
C ALA A 104 6.26 1.28 -3.41
N CYS A 105 7.13 1.86 -2.59
CA CYS A 105 7.27 1.55 -1.16
C CYS A 105 6.94 2.76 -0.31
N GLN A 106 6.36 2.51 0.87
CA GLN A 106 6.08 3.53 1.87
C GLN A 106 6.60 3.11 3.24
N CYS A 107 7.19 4.06 3.94
CA CYS A 107 7.47 4.00 5.37
C CYS A 107 6.32 4.70 6.10
N LEU A 108 5.63 3.97 6.97
CA LEU A 108 4.60 4.45 7.87
C LEU A 108 5.09 4.50 9.32
#